data_AF-K1RW21-F1
#
_entry.id   AF-K1RW21-F1
#
_cell.length_a   1.000
_cell.length_b   1.000
_cell.length_c   1.000
_cell.angle_alpha   90.00
_cell.angle_beta   90.00
_cell.angle_gamma   90.00
#
_symmetry.space_group_name_H-M   'P 1'
#
loop_
_entity.id
_entity.type
_entity.pdbx_description
1 polymer ?
#
loop_
_entity_poly.entity_id
_entity_poly.type
_entity_poly.pdbx_seq_one_letter_code
_entity_poly.pdbx_strand_id
1 'polypeptide(L)'
;FYQQYHEVDVLLENANKELRDYEASLDQRIKNGETQQSIMAEYEQKAPALQKAKDDKIFDFVKQHPDYEACATIIEQFDDVSKMEKLLGLLSENVKNGRMKAFYQPMIDMAKKRAEAEEKAKKVQAAGVEAPDFTLKDIKGNDFKLSSLRGKIVVLDFWGSWCGWCIKGMPKMKEYYEKYKGKFEILGVDCNDTEAKWKAAVEKHQLPGFMFTILRTVRFSATMLFRVSLLRL
;
A
#
# COMPACT_ATOMS: atom_id res chain seq x y z
N PHE A 1 -26.04 -13.18 -14.77
CA PHE A 1 -25.03 -12.80 -13.77
C PHE A 1 -24.00 -13.90 -13.51
N TYR A 2 -24.29 -15.02 -12.82
CA TYR A 2 -23.24 -15.99 -12.45
C TYR A 2 -22.43 -16.58 -13.61
N GLN A 3 -23.05 -16.85 -14.76
CA GLN A 3 -22.32 -17.27 -15.97
C GLN A 3 -21.37 -16.18 -16.48
N GLN A 4 -21.85 -14.94 -16.57
CA GLN A 4 -21.04 -13.77 -16.93
C GLN A 4 -19.89 -13.56 -15.93
N TYR A 5 -20.16 -13.79 -14.65
CA TYR A 5 -19.15 -13.67 -13.59
C TYR A 5 -18.05 -14.72 -13.74
N HIS A 6 -18.42 -15.98 -14.06
CA HIS A 6 -17.44 -17.00 -14.37
C HIS A 6 -16.60 -16.65 -15.61
N GLU A 7 -17.20 -16.09 -16.67
CA GLU A 7 -16.46 -15.61 -17.84
C GLU A 7 -15.47 -14.48 -17.48
N VAL A 8 -15.88 -13.56 -16.61
CA VAL A 8 -15.01 -12.51 -16.07
C VAL A 8 -13.86 -13.10 -15.26
N ASP A 9 -14.13 -14.08 -14.39
CA ASP A 9 -13.10 -14.75 -13.59
C ASP A 9 -12.05 -15.43 -14.49
N VAL A 10 -12.50 -16.17 -15.50
CA VAL A 10 -11.61 -16.84 -16.47
C VAL A 10 -10.79 -15.81 -17.26
N LEU A 11 -11.39 -14.68 -17.65
CA LEU A 11 -10.65 -13.57 -18.27
C LEU A 11 -9.59 -13.04 -17.32
N LEU A 12 -9.94 -12.72 -16.07
CA LEU A 12 -9.00 -12.16 -15.08
C LEU A 12 -7.85 -13.13 -14.79
N GLU A 13 -8.11 -14.43 -14.68
CA GLU A 13 -7.06 -15.44 -14.51
C GLU A 13 -6.08 -15.43 -15.69
N ASN A 14 -6.60 -15.44 -16.92
CA ASN A 14 -5.78 -15.45 -18.14
C ASN A 14 -5.03 -14.13 -18.35
N ALA A 15 -5.65 -12.98 -18.08
CA ALA A 15 -5.03 -11.68 -18.20
C ALA A 15 -3.90 -11.48 -17.18
N ASN A 16 -4.07 -11.98 -15.95
CA ASN A 16 -3.07 -11.88 -14.89
C ASN A 16 -1.94 -12.91 -15.01
N LYS A 17 -2.13 -14.01 -15.77
CA LYS A 17 -1.20 -15.15 -15.80
C LYS A 17 0.25 -14.73 -16.06
N GLU A 18 0.50 -13.92 -17.09
CA GLU A 18 1.86 -13.53 -17.47
C GLU A 18 2.55 -12.71 -16.37
N LEU A 19 1.83 -11.73 -15.78
CA LEU A 19 2.36 -10.93 -14.68
C LEU A 19 2.60 -11.78 -13.43
N ARG A 20 1.65 -12.66 -13.09
CA ARG A 20 1.75 -13.57 -11.94
C ARG A 20 2.93 -14.52 -12.06
N ASP A 21 3.11 -15.13 -13.23
CA ASP A 21 4.22 -16.06 -13.48
C ASP A 21 5.57 -15.32 -13.45
N TYR A 22 5.61 -14.07 -13.96
CA TYR A 22 6.77 -13.21 -13.85
C TYR A 22 7.10 -12.87 -12.39
N GLU A 23 6.14 -12.41 -11.60
CA GLU A 23 6.33 -12.10 -10.17
C GLU A 23 6.78 -13.33 -9.37
N ALA A 24 6.17 -14.49 -9.62
CA ALA A 24 6.59 -15.75 -9.01
C ALA A 24 8.04 -16.11 -9.36
N SER A 25 8.50 -15.79 -10.58
CA SER A 25 9.90 -16.00 -10.97
C SER A 25 10.86 -15.09 -10.20
N LEU A 26 10.47 -13.84 -9.94
CA LEU A 26 11.27 -12.89 -9.16
C LEU A 26 11.40 -13.35 -7.71
N ASP A 27 10.30 -13.83 -7.11
CA ASP A 27 10.30 -14.37 -5.76
C ASP A 27 11.24 -15.58 -5.62
N GLN A 28 11.28 -16.46 -6.62
CA GLN A 28 12.21 -17.59 -6.62
C GLN A 28 13.67 -17.14 -6.75
N ARG A 29 13.94 -16.14 -7.59
CA ARG A 29 15.29 -15.57 -7.75
C ARG A 29 15.79 -14.92 -6.45
N ILE A 30 14.92 -14.20 -5.74
CA ILE A 30 15.23 -13.66 -4.41
C ILE A 30 15.59 -14.79 -3.44
N LYS A 31 14.80 -15.88 -3.41
CA LYS A 31 15.09 -17.05 -2.56
C LYS A 31 16.42 -17.73 -2.92
N ASN A 32 16.81 -17.67 -4.20
CA ASN A 32 18.07 -18.22 -4.70
C ASN A 32 19.28 -17.28 -4.50
N GLY A 33 19.09 -16.16 -3.80
CA GLY A 33 20.18 -15.26 -3.40
C GLY A 33 20.40 -14.08 -4.33
N GLU A 34 19.54 -13.85 -5.33
CA GLU A 34 19.61 -12.64 -6.13
C GLU A 34 19.25 -11.41 -5.28
N THR A 35 19.98 -10.30 -5.49
CA THR A 35 19.79 -9.10 -4.70
C THR A 35 18.43 -8.46 -4.99
N GLN A 36 17.77 -7.97 -3.95
CA GLN A 36 16.53 -7.21 -4.11
C GLN A 36 16.70 -5.99 -5.03
N GLN A 37 17.88 -5.37 -5.05
CA GLN A 37 18.17 -4.23 -5.90
C GLN A 37 18.12 -4.57 -7.41
N SER A 38 18.73 -5.67 -7.85
CA SER A 38 18.67 -6.07 -9.27
C SER A 38 17.25 -6.47 -9.66
N ILE A 39 16.54 -7.17 -8.79
CA ILE A 39 15.15 -7.58 -9.00
C ILE A 39 14.23 -6.36 -9.15
N MET A 40 14.37 -5.36 -8.27
CA MET A 40 13.57 -4.13 -8.35
C MET A 40 13.86 -3.33 -9.61
N ALA A 41 15.12 -3.20 -10.01
CA ALA A 41 15.47 -2.52 -11.26
C ALA A 41 14.86 -3.21 -12.50
N GLU A 42 14.88 -4.55 -12.52
CA GLU A 42 14.21 -5.31 -13.59
C GLU A 42 12.69 -5.16 -13.55
N TYR A 43 12.09 -5.24 -12.35
CA TYR A 43 10.65 -5.10 -12.16
C TYR A 43 10.16 -3.74 -12.64
N GLU A 44 10.82 -2.65 -12.26
CA GLU A 44 10.49 -1.30 -12.72
C GLU A 44 10.54 -1.16 -14.25
N GLN A 45 11.42 -1.91 -14.92
CA GLN A 45 11.52 -1.91 -16.38
C GLN A 45 10.44 -2.76 -17.07
N LYS A 46 10.16 -3.97 -16.55
CA LYS A 46 9.31 -4.96 -17.23
C LYS A 46 7.85 -4.97 -16.78
N ALA A 47 7.59 -4.75 -15.49
CA ALA A 47 6.24 -4.82 -14.92
C ALA A 47 5.26 -3.85 -15.60
N PRO A 48 5.63 -2.60 -15.97
CA PRO A 48 4.69 -1.68 -16.62
C PRO A 48 4.13 -2.22 -17.94
N ALA A 49 4.95 -2.91 -18.75
CA ALA A 49 4.52 -3.48 -20.01
C ALA A 49 3.56 -4.67 -19.81
N LEU A 50 3.86 -5.55 -18.84
CA LEU A 50 3.01 -6.68 -18.48
C LEU A 50 1.68 -6.22 -17.87
N GLN A 51 1.73 -5.23 -16.98
CA GLN A 51 0.53 -4.63 -16.39
C GLN A 51 -0.33 -3.95 -17.46
N LYS A 52 0.28 -3.25 -18.42
CA LYS A 52 -0.45 -2.67 -19.55
C LYS A 52 -1.11 -3.76 -20.41
N ALA A 53 -0.40 -4.82 -20.77
CA ALA A 53 -0.95 -5.90 -21.58
C ALA A 53 -2.14 -6.59 -20.90
N LYS A 54 -2.05 -6.80 -19.58
CA LYS A 54 -3.16 -7.25 -18.73
C LYS A 54 -4.35 -6.29 -18.76
N ASP A 55 -4.10 -5.00 -18.53
CA ASP A 55 -5.16 -3.97 -18.52
C ASP A 55 -5.85 -3.87 -19.89
N ASP A 56 -5.10 -3.95 -20.98
CA ASP A 56 -5.63 -3.91 -22.35
C ASP A 56 -6.56 -5.10 -22.61
N LYS A 57 -6.17 -6.33 -22.22
CA LYS A 57 -7.03 -7.52 -22.29
C LYS A 57 -8.34 -7.34 -21.51
N ILE A 58 -8.26 -6.73 -20.33
CA ILE A 58 -9.43 -6.44 -19.49
C ILE A 58 -10.36 -5.42 -20.18
N PHE A 59 -9.82 -4.30 -20.65
CA PHE A 59 -10.63 -3.27 -21.31
C PHE A 59 -11.26 -3.77 -22.62
N ASP A 60 -10.54 -4.57 -23.40
CA ASP A 60 -11.06 -5.17 -24.63
C ASP A 60 -12.23 -6.12 -24.35
N PHE A 61 -12.16 -6.91 -23.27
CA PHE A 61 -13.27 -7.77 -22.85
C PHE A 61 -14.50 -6.94 -22.46
N VAL A 62 -14.34 -5.91 -21.62
CA VAL A 62 -15.46 -5.04 -21.21
C VAL A 62 -16.09 -4.35 -22.43
N LYS A 63 -15.28 -3.94 -23.41
CA LYS A 63 -15.76 -3.33 -24.65
C LYS A 63 -16.58 -4.30 -25.51
N GLN A 64 -16.26 -5.59 -25.49
CA GLN A 64 -17.02 -6.64 -26.19
C GLN A 64 -18.31 -7.03 -25.44
N HIS A 65 -18.35 -6.79 -24.13
CA HIS A 65 -19.46 -7.18 -23.24
C HIS A 65 -19.99 -6.00 -22.40
N PRO A 66 -20.38 -4.86 -23.00
CA PRO A 66 -20.74 -3.66 -22.24
C PRO A 66 -22.00 -3.84 -21.37
N ASP A 67 -22.88 -4.79 -21.72
CA ASP A 67 -24.12 -5.11 -20.99
C ASP A 67 -23.95 -6.20 -19.92
N TYR A 68 -22.75 -6.77 -19.77
CA TYR A 68 -22.51 -7.73 -18.70
C TYR A 68 -22.43 -7.02 -17.36
N GLU A 69 -23.44 -7.21 -16.52
CA GLU A 69 -23.42 -6.70 -15.14
C GLU A 69 -22.19 -7.19 -14.37
N ALA A 70 -21.70 -8.39 -14.64
CA ALA A 70 -20.50 -8.93 -14.00
C ALA A 70 -19.23 -8.14 -14.34
N CYS A 71 -19.16 -7.44 -15.48
CA CYS A 71 -18.00 -6.59 -15.79
C CYS A 71 -17.82 -5.44 -14.80
N ALA A 72 -18.88 -5.07 -14.06
CA ALA A 72 -18.77 -4.08 -12.98
C ALA A 72 -17.92 -4.56 -11.79
N THR A 73 -17.72 -5.87 -11.61
CA THR A 73 -16.88 -6.41 -10.52
C THR A 73 -15.40 -6.17 -10.76
N ILE A 74 -15.00 -6.06 -12.03
CA ILE A 74 -13.61 -5.81 -12.46
C ILE A 74 -13.08 -4.48 -11.90
N ILE A 75 -13.93 -3.55 -11.50
CA ILE A 75 -13.51 -2.28 -10.86
C ILE A 75 -12.63 -2.53 -9.63
N GLU A 76 -12.84 -3.62 -8.89
CA GLU A 76 -12.02 -3.98 -7.73
C GLU A 76 -10.57 -4.36 -8.09
N GLN A 77 -10.28 -4.64 -9.36
CA GLN A 77 -8.96 -5.02 -9.87
C GLN A 77 -8.04 -3.81 -10.11
N PHE A 78 -8.59 -2.59 -10.01
CA PHE A 78 -7.87 -1.35 -10.19
C PHE A 78 -7.81 -0.57 -8.88
N ASP A 79 -6.69 0.10 -8.63
CA ASP A 79 -6.58 1.14 -7.59
C ASP A 79 -6.51 2.56 -8.21
N ASP A 80 -6.26 2.64 -9.52
CA ASP A 80 -6.14 3.89 -10.27
C ASP A 80 -7.52 4.41 -10.71
N VAL A 81 -7.85 5.62 -10.27
CA VAL A 81 -9.14 6.27 -10.54
C VAL A 81 -9.40 6.41 -12.04
N SER A 82 -8.38 6.75 -12.84
CA SER A 82 -8.53 6.95 -14.28
C SER A 82 -8.88 5.64 -14.99
N LYS A 83 -8.28 4.53 -14.55
CA LYS A 83 -8.61 3.19 -15.07
C LYS A 83 -10.02 2.76 -14.67
N MET A 84 -10.43 3.02 -13.43
CA MET A 84 -11.81 2.76 -12.99
C MET A 84 -12.83 3.55 -13.81
N GLU A 85 -12.58 4.85 -14.03
CA GLU A 85 -13.45 5.72 -14.82
C GLU A 85 -13.48 5.30 -16.30
N LYS A 86 -12.33 4.89 -16.86
CA LYS A 86 -12.26 4.32 -18.21
C LYS A 86 -13.11 3.06 -18.32
N LEU A 87 -13.04 2.14 -17.35
CA LEU A 87 -13.86 0.92 -17.33
C LEU A 87 -15.34 1.27 -17.29
N LEU A 88 -15.77 2.19 -16.41
CA LEU A 88 -17.14 2.66 -16.38
C LEU A 88 -17.58 3.25 -17.72
N GLY A 89 -16.72 4.00 -18.40
CA GLY A 89 -17.01 4.56 -19.72
C GLY A 89 -17.28 3.51 -20.80
N LEU A 90 -16.78 2.28 -20.63
CA LEU A 90 -17.02 1.15 -21.54
C LEU A 90 -18.31 0.40 -21.24
N LEU A 91 -18.86 0.51 -20.03
CA LEU A 91 -20.09 -0.17 -19.63
C LEU A 91 -21.32 0.54 -20.18
N SER A 92 -22.36 -0.24 -20.47
CA SER A 92 -23.64 0.29 -20.93
C SER A 92 -24.36 1.08 -19.83
N GLU A 93 -25.31 1.95 -20.23
CA GLU A 93 -26.11 2.72 -19.27
C GLU A 93 -26.91 1.83 -18.29
N ASN A 94 -27.32 0.64 -18.74
CA ASN A 94 -28.05 -0.32 -17.92
C ASN A 94 -27.18 -0.87 -16.78
N VAL A 95 -25.91 -1.16 -17.06
CA VAL A 95 -24.97 -1.63 -16.02
C VAL A 95 -24.55 -0.49 -15.10
N LYS A 96 -24.26 0.69 -15.67
CA LYS A 96 -23.88 1.88 -14.89
C LYS A 96 -24.97 2.33 -13.92
N ASN A 97 -26.22 2.36 -14.36
CA ASN A 97 -27.34 2.83 -13.55
C ASN A 97 -28.16 1.70 -12.91
N GLY A 98 -27.75 0.45 -13.13
CA GLY A 98 -28.39 -0.74 -12.58
C GLY A 98 -27.93 -1.09 -11.17
N ARG A 99 -28.26 -2.32 -10.76
CA ARG A 99 -28.02 -2.81 -9.40
C ARG A 99 -26.54 -2.86 -8.99
N MET A 100 -25.63 -2.98 -9.95
CA MET A 100 -24.19 -3.03 -9.69
C MET A 100 -23.59 -1.67 -9.28
N LYS A 101 -24.32 -0.56 -9.49
CA LYS A 101 -23.88 0.78 -9.05
C LYS A 101 -23.57 0.85 -7.57
N ALA A 102 -24.42 0.25 -6.74
CA ALA A 102 -24.23 0.21 -5.30
C ALA A 102 -22.98 -0.58 -4.87
N PHE A 103 -22.50 -1.50 -5.72
CA PHE A 103 -21.29 -2.28 -5.49
C PHE A 103 -20.02 -1.45 -5.79
N TYR A 104 -19.93 -0.86 -6.98
CA TYR A 104 -18.68 -0.22 -7.42
C TYR A 104 -18.54 1.24 -6.97
N GLN A 105 -19.63 2.00 -6.80
CA GLN A 105 -19.56 3.43 -6.51
C GLN A 105 -18.77 3.73 -5.22
N PRO A 106 -18.97 3.00 -4.11
CA PRO A 106 -18.17 3.21 -2.90
C PRO A 106 -16.67 2.98 -3.11
N MET A 107 -16.30 2.03 -3.98
CA MET A 107 -14.90 1.75 -4.29
C MET A 107 -14.25 2.93 -5.04
N ILE A 108 -14.95 3.48 -6.02
CA ILE A 108 -14.50 4.65 -6.79
C ILE A 108 -14.41 5.88 -5.88
N ASP A 109 -15.42 6.13 -5.06
CA ASP A 109 -15.42 7.26 -4.13
C ASP A 109 -14.27 7.14 -3.11
N MET A 110 -13.98 5.92 -2.65
CA MET A 110 -12.83 5.64 -1.79
C MET A 110 -11.50 5.85 -2.54
N ALA A 111 -11.37 5.37 -3.78
CA ALA A 111 -10.18 5.57 -4.60
C ALA A 111 -9.92 7.06 -4.89
N LYS A 112 -10.97 7.84 -5.19
CA LYS A 112 -10.88 9.31 -5.34
C LYS A 112 -10.40 9.98 -4.07
N LYS A 113 -10.98 9.64 -2.91
CA LYS A 113 -10.53 10.17 -1.61
C LYS A 113 -9.08 9.80 -1.32
N ARG A 114 -8.66 8.58 -1.66
CA ARG A 114 -7.26 8.14 -1.52
C ARG A 114 -6.33 8.94 -2.44
N ALA A 115 -6.68 9.10 -3.71
CA ALA A 115 -5.89 9.85 -4.69
C ALA A 115 -5.75 11.34 -4.32
N GLU A 116 -6.85 11.99 -3.90
CA GLU A 116 -6.81 13.38 -3.41
C GLU A 116 -5.93 13.52 -2.18
N ALA A 117 -6.02 12.55 -1.26
CA ALA A 117 -5.14 12.54 -0.12
C ALA A 117 -3.69 12.37 -0.57
N GLU A 118 -3.41 11.44 -1.49
CA GLU A 118 -2.06 11.17 -2.01
C GLU A 118 -1.42 12.40 -2.63
N GLU A 119 -2.16 13.14 -3.42
CA GLU A 119 -1.69 14.41 -3.96
C GLU A 119 -1.43 15.46 -2.87
N LYS A 120 -2.26 15.50 -1.81
CA LYS A 120 -1.97 16.36 -0.64
C LYS A 120 -0.73 15.88 0.11
N ALA A 121 -0.55 14.58 0.27
CA ALA A 121 0.61 13.99 0.95
C ALA A 121 1.91 14.20 0.18
N LYS A 122 1.91 14.02 -1.14
CA LYS A 122 3.08 14.28 -2.00
C LYS A 122 3.60 15.69 -1.83
N LYS A 123 2.70 16.68 -1.67
CA LYS A 123 3.09 18.07 -1.42
C LYS A 123 3.76 18.28 -0.06
N VAL A 124 3.32 17.57 0.99
CA VAL A 124 3.92 17.69 2.34
C VAL A 124 5.08 16.73 2.60
N GLN A 125 5.25 15.70 1.76
CA GLN A 125 6.35 14.72 1.83
C GLN A 125 7.44 15.00 0.78
N ALA A 126 7.32 16.08 0.01
CA ALA A 126 8.33 16.45 -0.97
C ALA A 126 9.67 16.69 -0.28
N ALA A 127 10.77 16.25 -0.92
CA ALA A 127 12.11 16.41 -0.37
C ALA A 127 12.40 17.89 -0.07
N GLY A 128 12.80 18.18 1.16
CA GLY A 128 13.06 19.54 1.64
C GLY A 128 11.89 20.23 2.34
N VAL A 129 10.70 19.63 2.36
CA VAL A 129 9.57 20.10 3.20
C VAL A 129 9.75 19.56 4.62
N GLU A 130 9.58 20.42 5.63
CA GLU A 130 9.63 20.01 7.04
C GLU A 130 8.47 19.05 7.35
N ALA A 131 8.78 18.00 8.09
CA ALA A 131 7.77 17.08 8.56
C ALA A 131 6.74 17.78 9.47
N PRO A 132 5.43 17.52 9.30
CA PRO A 132 4.44 17.98 10.26
C PRO A 132 4.75 17.44 11.65
N ASP A 133 4.79 18.35 12.62
CA ASP A 133 5.02 17.99 14.02
C ASP A 133 3.78 17.33 14.61
N PHE A 134 3.99 16.32 15.44
CA PHE A 134 2.91 15.58 16.11
C PHE A 134 3.34 15.13 17.50
N THR A 135 2.34 14.92 18.36
CA THR A 135 2.52 14.37 19.70
C THR A 135 1.73 13.08 19.81
N LEU A 136 2.41 12.00 20.22
CA LEU A 136 1.85 10.66 20.39
C LEU A 136 2.24 10.09 21.75
N LYS A 137 1.64 8.97 22.14
CA LYS A 137 1.94 8.32 23.43
C LYS A 137 3.00 7.23 23.23
N ASP A 138 4.10 7.31 23.98
CA ASP A 138 5.13 6.27 23.96
C ASP A 138 4.67 4.99 24.69
N ILE A 139 5.51 3.95 24.70
CA ILE A 139 5.20 2.66 25.36
C ILE A 139 4.97 2.76 26.87
N LYS A 140 5.47 3.83 27.49
CA LYS A 140 5.34 4.13 28.92
C LYS A 140 4.14 5.07 29.19
N GLY A 141 3.42 5.51 28.16
CA GLY A 141 2.29 6.44 28.25
C GLY A 141 2.68 7.92 28.34
N ASN A 142 3.96 8.26 28.14
CA ASN A 142 4.41 9.65 28.11
C ASN A 142 4.09 10.29 26.77
N ASP A 143 3.91 11.61 26.77
CA ASP A 143 3.84 12.37 25.53
C ASP A 143 5.20 12.41 24.84
N PHE A 144 5.23 11.90 23.61
CA PHE A 144 6.36 11.91 22.72
C PHE A 144 6.07 12.83 21.54
N LYS A 145 6.95 13.80 21.31
CA LYS A 145 6.79 14.79 20.25
C LYS A 145 7.83 14.58 19.16
N LEU A 146 7.44 14.56 17.89
CA LEU A 146 8.38 14.37 16.77
C LEU A 146 9.48 15.44 16.79
N SER A 147 9.15 16.69 17.11
CA SER A 147 10.14 17.76 17.23
C SER A 147 11.25 17.51 18.27
N SER A 148 11.08 16.56 19.19
CA SER A 148 12.15 16.18 20.13
C SER A 148 13.34 15.49 19.47
N LEU A 149 13.16 15.01 18.23
CA LEU A 149 14.22 14.37 17.43
C LEU A 149 14.85 15.32 16.40
N ARG A 150 14.56 16.63 16.45
CA ARG A 150 15.20 17.61 15.55
C ARG A 150 16.73 17.52 15.63
N GLY A 151 17.39 17.57 14.48
CA GLY A 151 18.84 17.40 14.35
C GLY A 151 19.32 15.95 14.26
N LYS A 152 18.44 14.95 14.41
CA LYS A 152 18.73 13.55 14.09
C LYS A 152 18.10 13.16 12.75
N ILE A 153 18.73 12.22 12.05
CA ILE A 153 18.06 11.55 10.93
C ILE A 153 17.02 10.61 11.54
N VAL A 154 15.75 10.75 11.16
CA VAL A 154 14.66 9.93 11.68
C VAL A 154 14.01 9.15 10.55
N VAL A 155 13.89 7.85 10.76
CA VAL A 155 13.15 6.93 9.93
C VAL A 155 11.80 6.69 10.60
N LEU A 156 10.71 7.11 9.95
CA LEU A 156 9.36 6.74 10.37
C LEU A 156 8.99 5.38 9.77
N ASP A 157 8.63 4.44 10.62
CA ASP A 157 8.12 3.12 10.24
C ASP A 157 6.68 2.97 10.72
N PHE A 158 5.73 2.89 9.79
CA PHE A 158 4.32 2.67 10.09
C PHE A 158 4.02 1.18 10.04
N TRP A 159 3.60 0.59 11.17
CA TRP A 159 3.41 -0.84 11.30
C TRP A 159 2.17 -1.18 12.12
N GLY A 160 1.88 -2.47 12.28
CA GLY A 160 0.88 -2.98 13.23
C GLY A 160 1.07 -4.47 13.45
N SER A 161 0.58 -5.02 14.57
CA SER A 161 0.69 -6.45 14.89
C SER A 161 -0.03 -7.36 13.88
N TRP A 162 -0.99 -6.80 13.14
CA TRP A 162 -1.71 -7.44 12.05
C TRP A 162 -0.95 -7.41 10.71
N CYS A 163 0.09 -6.59 10.58
CA CYS A 163 0.85 -6.44 9.33
C CYS A 163 1.98 -7.49 9.24
N GLY A 164 1.68 -8.64 8.63
CA GLY A 164 2.65 -9.73 8.47
C GLY A 164 3.92 -9.35 7.69
N TRP A 165 3.81 -8.48 6.68
CA TRP A 165 4.98 -8.00 5.92
C TRP A 165 5.86 -7.04 6.73
N CYS A 166 5.25 -6.15 7.52
CA CYS A 166 5.98 -5.25 8.42
C CYS A 166 6.84 -6.07 9.40
N ILE A 167 6.24 -7.10 10.02
CA ILE A 167 6.93 -8.00 10.96
C ILE A 167 8.09 -8.76 10.29
N LYS A 168 7.90 -9.23 9.05
CA LYS A 168 8.98 -9.90 8.29
C LYS A 168 10.16 -8.97 7.97
N GLY A 169 9.91 -7.66 7.84
CA GLY A 169 10.95 -6.65 7.59
C GLY A 169 11.76 -6.27 8.84
N MET A 170 11.19 -6.44 10.03
CA MET A 170 11.81 -6.02 11.30
C MET A 170 13.22 -6.61 11.54
N PRO A 171 13.52 -7.90 11.28
CA PRO A 171 14.86 -8.44 11.49
C PRO A 171 15.93 -7.70 10.69
N LYS A 172 15.64 -7.36 9.43
CA LYS A 172 16.57 -6.61 8.58
C LYS A 172 16.71 -5.16 9.04
N MET A 173 15.62 -4.57 9.53
CA MET A 173 15.63 -3.22 10.09
C MET A 173 16.48 -3.13 11.38
N LYS A 174 16.44 -4.16 12.24
CA LYS A 174 17.34 -4.27 13.41
C LYS A 174 18.80 -4.34 13.00
N GLU A 175 19.12 -5.14 11.99
CA GLU A 175 20.48 -5.25 11.46
C GLU A 175 21.00 -3.88 11.00
N TYR A 176 20.17 -3.10 10.30
CA TYR A 176 20.55 -1.75 9.88
C TYR A 176 20.68 -0.78 11.06
N TYR A 177 19.77 -0.84 12.04
CA TYR A 177 19.85 0.01 13.21
C TYR A 177 21.14 -0.22 14.00
N GLU A 178 21.51 -1.48 14.23
CA GLU A 178 22.77 -1.80 14.91
C GLU A 178 23.99 -1.42 14.07
N LYS A 179 23.96 -1.65 12.75
CA LYS A 179 25.07 -1.29 11.84
C LYS A 179 25.33 0.22 11.79
N TYR A 180 24.29 1.04 11.92
CA TYR A 180 24.36 2.49 11.78
C TYR A 180 23.99 3.22 13.08
N LYS A 181 24.15 2.55 14.22
CA LYS A 181 23.83 3.07 15.55
C LYS A 181 24.43 4.46 15.77
N GLY A 182 23.61 5.39 16.26
CA GLY A 182 23.99 6.78 16.50
C GLY A 182 23.98 7.69 15.25
N LYS A 183 23.72 7.16 14.05
CA LYS A 183 23.56 7.97 12.82
C LYS A 183 22.11 8.34 12.55
N PHE A 184 21.16 7.50 12.96
CA PHE A 184 19.73 7.75 12.81
C PHE A 184 18.92 7.06 13.92
N GLU A 185 17.67 7.48 14.07
CA GLU A 185 16.68 6.86 14.95
C GLU A 185 15.54 6.29 14.13
N ILE A 186 14.92 5.22 14.63
CA ILE A 186 13.71 4.66 14.03
C ILE A 186 12.54 4.88 14.99
N LEU A 187 11.50 5.56 14.50
CA LEU A 187 10.24 5.77 15.20
C LEU A 187 9.18 4.85 14.57
N GLY A 188 8.87 3.76 15.29
CA GLY A 188 7.79 2.85 14.93
C GLY A 188 6.44 3.40 15.39
N VAL A 189 5.57 3.73 14.45
CA VAL A 189 4.22 4.22 14.72
C VAL A 189 3.23 3.09 14.46
N ASP A 190 2.58 2.64 15.54
CA ASP A 190 1.54 1.63 15.42
C ASP A 190 0.28 2.21 14.78
N CYS A 191 -0.25 1.48 13.80
CA CYS A 191 -1.45 1.79 13.07
C CYS A 191 -2.55 0.80 13.45
N ASN A 192 -3.53 1.29 14.21
CA ASN A 192 -4.81 0.63 14.41
C ASN A 192 -4.78 -0.61 15.33
N ASP A 193 -3.75 -0.80 16.16
CA ASP A 193 -3.84 -1.76 17.28
C ASP A 193 -4.45 -1.15 18.55
N THR A 194 -4.92 -2.04 19.42
CA THR A 194 -5.16 -1.67 20.81
C THR A 194 -3.83 -1.58 21.55
N GLU A 195 -3.76 -0.73 22.58
CA GLU A 195 -2.55 -0.56 23.39
C GLU A 195 -2.01 -1.89 23.93
N ALA A 196 -2.91 -2.80 24.34
CA ALA A 196 -2.53 -4.14 24.80
C ALA A 196 -1.88 -4.98 23.69
N LYS A 197 -2.45 -5.00 22.47
CA LYS A 197 -1.90 -5.75 21.33
C LYS A 197 -0.56 -5.21 20.89
N TRP A 198 -0.45 -3.88 20.81
CA TRP A 198 0.78 -3.21 20.46
C TRP A 198 1.91 -3.51 21.44
N LYS A 199 1.67 -3.35 22.76
CA LYS A 199 2.67 -3.67 23.80
C LYS A 199 3.12 -5.14 23.72
N ALA A 200 2.17 -6.06 23.58
CA ALA A 200 2.46 -7.48 23.43
C ALA A 200 3.27 -7.78 22.16
N ALA A 201 2.99 -7.10 21.04
CA ALA A 201 3.72 -7.26 19.79
C ALA A 201 5.15 -6.71 19.88
N VAL A 202 5.35 -5.55 20.51
CA VAL A 202 6.68 -4.96 20.74
C VAL A 202 7.56 -5.91 21.56
N GLU A 203 7.01 -6.49 22.62
CA GLU A 203 7.70 -7.47 23.46
C GLU A 203 8.00 -8.76 22.69
N LYS A 204 6.99 -9.35 22.05
CA LYS A 204 7.10 -10.59 21.28
C LYS A 204 8.16 -10.50 20.18
N HIS A 205 8.19 -9.39 19.45
CA HIS A 205 9.13 -9.20 18.35
C HIS A 205 10.48 -8.65 18.82
N GLN A 206 10.70 -8.52 20.13
CA GLN A 206 11.95 -8.06 20.74
C GLN A 206 12.49 -6.86 19.99
N LEU A 207 11.79 -5.74 20.04
CA LEU A 207 12.19 -4.53 19.34
C LEU A 207 12.92 -3.52 20.26
N PRO A 208 13.95 -3.89 21.06
CA PRO A 208 14.65 -2.91 21.87
C PRO A 208 15.51 -2.00 20.97
N GLY A 209 15.47 -0.70 21.23
CA GLY A 209 16.23 0.32 20.47
C GLY A 209 15.38 1.16 19.52
N PHE A 210 14.14 0.75 19.25
CA PHE A 210 13.19 1.55 18.49
C PHE A 210 12.32 2.37 19.44
N MET A 211 12.04 3.61 19.08
CA MET A 211 11.02 4.36 19.78
C MET A 211 9.67 3.96 19.22
N PHE A 212 8.80 3.39 20.06
CA PHE A 212 7.45 3.03 19.66
C PHE A 212 6.44 3.99 20.24
N THR A 213 5.46 4.31 19.42
CA THR A 213 4.36 5.12 19.85
C THR A 213 3.05 4.64 19.23
N ILE A 214 1.97 4.77 19.98
CA ILE A 214 0.63 4.43 19.51
C ILE A 214 -0.05 5.66 18.95
N LEU A 215 -0.55 5.55 17.73
CA LEU A 215 -1.34 6.57 17.08
C LEU A 215 -2.83 6.24 17.22
N ARG A 216 -3.48 6.82 18.24
CA ARG A 216 -4.91 6.57 18.51
C ARG A 216 -5.88 7.55 17.83
N THR A 217 -5.40 8.72 17.40
CA THR A 217 -6.29 9.87 17.11
C THR A 217 -5.82 10.78 15.97
N VAL A 218 -5.13 10.22 14.98
CA VAL A 218 -5.13 10.85 13.66
C VAL A 218 -5.83 9.87 12.74
N ARG A 219 -6.97 10.31 12.19
CA ARG A 219 -7.62 9.65 11.06
C ARG A 219 -6.61 9.69 9.91
N PHE A 220 -5.71 8.70 9.88
CA PHE A 220 -4.74 8.57 8.80
C PHE A 220 -5.55 8.34 7.55
N SER A 221 -5.58 9.37 6.69
CA SER A 221 -5.85 9.10 5.30
C SER A 221 -4.76 8.16 4.83
N ALA A 222 -5.12 7.10 4.10
CA ALA A 222 -4.30 5.95 3.69
C ALA A 222 -2.93 6.29 3.07
N THR A 223 -2.74 7.55 2.73
CA THR A 223 -1.57 8.26 2.23
C THR A 223 -0.20 8.10 2.89
N MET A 224 -0.12 7.60 4.11
CA MET A 224 1.16 7.53 4.83
C MET A 224 1.61 6.08 5.08
N LEU A 225 0.85 5.09 4.61
CA LEU A 225 1.01 3.69 4.98
C LEU A 225 2.10 2.92 4.24
N PHE A 226 2.80 3.49 3.25
CA PHE A 226 3.71 2.69 2.42
C PHE A 226 5.07 3.32 2.12
N ARG A 227 5.49 4.35 2.87
CA ARG A 227 6.79 4.97 2.58
C ARG A 227 7.59 5.25 3.84
N VAL A 228 8.66 4.45 4.01
CA VAL A 228 9.83 4.84 4.81
C VAL A 228 10.30 6.18 4.26
N SER A 229 9.99 7.24 4.99
CA SER A 229 10.30 8.62 4.59
C SER A 229 11.45 9.09 5.44
N LEU A 230 12.55 9.49 4.80
CA LEU A 230 13.65 10.16 5.48
C LEU A 230 13.20 11.61 5.70
N LEU A 231 12.85 11.94 6.93
CA LEU A 231 12.39 13.28 7.24
C LEU A 231 13.55 14.15 7.69
N ARG A 232 13.60 15.37 7.14
CA ARG A 232 14.35 16.45 7.76
C ARG A 232 13.41 17.10 8.77
N LEU A 233 13.71 16.85 10.05
CA LEU A 233 13.03 17.46 11.19
C LEU A 233 13.64 18.81 11.51
#